data_AF-A0A438MHF9-F1
#
_entry.id   AF-A0A438MHF9-F1
#
_cell.length_a   1.000
_cell.length_b   1.000
_cell.length_c   1.000
_cell.angle_alpha   90.00
_cell.angle_beta   90.00
_cell.angle_gamma   90.00
#
_symmetry.space_group_name_H-M   'P 1'
#
loop_
_entity.id
_entity.type
_entity.pdbx_description
1 polymer ?
#
loop_
_entity_poly.entity_id
_entity_poly.type
_entity_poly.pdbx_seq_one_letter_code
_entity_poly.pdbx_strand_id
1 'polypeptide(L)'
;MTAWDFRVTLNREPSDDEIDALYEAGLDDCTISGAKDGSVYVTCHREAESLLEAIASVLIQIRTVPEFWAVGVGQGDGVTLGDAARRHGGRTQASLRQLATGQRGPGGFPKPLIEADNISLYSWAEISEWLRTKLGDDIPPVNRDIVIADAAVKLACRARETHQQAQVGHIYEIAC
;
A
#
# COMPACT_ATOMS: atom_id res chain seq x y z
N MET A 1 -2.64 22.47 -15.02
CA MET A 1 -1.98 21.46 -14.18
C MET A 1 -2.46 21.67 -12.75
N THR A 2 -2.72 20.58 -12.04
CA THR A 2 -3.21 20.60 -10.66
C THR A 2 -2.14 19.98 -9.78
N ALA A 3 -1.89 20.57 -8.61
CA ALA A 3 -1.01 19.98 -7.61
C ALA A 3 -1.74 18.89 -6.83
N TRP A 4 -1.13 17.73 -6.71
CA TRP A 4 -1.68 16.54 -6.09
C TRP A 4 -0.84 16.10 -4.89
N ASP A 5 -1.50 15.93 -3.75
CA ASP A 5 -0.91 15.36 -2.56
C ASP A 5 -1.21 13.87 -2.46
N PHE A 6 -0.17 13.06 -2.40
CA PHE A 6 -0.28 11.63 -2.19
C PHE A 6 0.95 11.06 -1.52
N ARG A 7 0.86 9.80 -1.14
CA ARG A 7 1.93 9.07 -0.47
C ARG A 7 2.20 7.77 -1.22
N VAL A 8 3.45 7.35 -1.25
CA VAL A 8 3.90 6.06 -1.77
C VAL A 8 4.73 5.38 -0.68
N THR A 9 4.54 4.08 -0.49
CA THR A 9 5.34 3.29 0.47
C THR A 9 6.47 2.59 -0.28
N LEU A 10 7.70 2.69 0.22
CA LEU A 10 8.87 2.00 -0.33
C LEU A 10 9.04 0.61 0.26
N ASN A 11 9.74 -0.26 -0.48
CA ASN A 11 10.08 -1.62 -0.07
C ASN A 11 11.07 -1.68 1.11
N ARG A 12 11.94 -0.67 1.26
CA ARG A 12 12.92 -0.56 2.34
C ARG A 12 13.29 0.89 2.62
N GLU A 13 13.98 1.09 3.74
CA GLU A 13 14.59 2.37 4.06
C GLU A 13 15.82 2.63 3.17
N PRO A 14 15.89 3.82 2.52
CA PRO A 14 17.08 4.24 1.79
C PRO A 14 18.18 4.75 2.73
N SER A 15 19.45 4.54 2.34
CA SER A 15 20.58 5.27 2.92
C SER A 15 20.60 6.73 2.46
N ASP A 16 21.43 7.56 3.08
CA ASP A 16 21.58 8.97 2.69
C ASP A 16 21.95 9.12 1.19
N ASP A 17 22.90 8.32 0.70
CA ASP A 17 23.31 8.34 -0.72
C ASP A 17 22.16 7.91 -1.66
N GLU A 18 21.29 7.01 -1.21
CA GLU A 18 20.13 6.55 -1.98
C GLU A 18 18.98 7.56 -1.96
N ILE A 19 18.85 8.33 -0.88
CA ILE A 19 17.94 9.47 -0.81
C ILE A 19 18.33 10.52 -1.85
N ASP A 20 19.62 10.84 -1.96
CA ASP A 20 20.12 11.76 -2.98
C ASP A 20 19.83 11.23 -4.39
N ALA A 21 20.07 9.94 -4.64
CA ALA A 21 19.73 9.30 -5.92
C ALA A 21 18.22 9.35 -6.24
N LEU A 22 17.35 9.23 -5.24
CA LEU A 22 15.90 9.38 -5.41
C LEU A 22 15.52 10.82 -5.77
N TYR A 23 16.14 11.82 -5.13
CA TYR A 23 15.91 13.22 -5.50
C TYR A 23 16.42 13.53 -6.91
N GLU A 24 17.60 13.05 -7.29
CA GLU A 24 18.15 13.19 -8.65
C GLU A 24 17.30 12.48 -9.71
N ALA A 25 16.57 11.41 -9.35
CA ALA A 25 15.60 10.74 -10.22
C ALA A 25 14.32 11.57 -10.45
N GLY A 26 14.21 12.76 -9.86
CA GLY A 26 13.09 13.68 -10.01
C GLY A 26 12.00 13.48 -8.97
N LEU A 27 12.36 13.06 -7.75
CA LEU A 27 11.49 13.08 -6.56
C LEU A 27 11.82 14.27 -5.62
N ASP A 28 12.42 15.33 -6.14
CA ASP A 28 12.79 16.55 -5.41
C ASP A 28 11.57 17.33 -4.88
N ASP A 29 10.38 17.06 -5.43
CA ASP A 29 9.07 17.52 -4.96
C ASP A 29 8.43 16.60 -3.91
N CYS A 30 9.16 15.59 -3.43
CA CYS A 30 8.71 14.64 -2.43
C CYS A 30 9.55 14.73 -1.14
N THR A 31 8.95 14.32 -0.03
CA THR A 31 9.62 14.15 1.26
C THR A 31 9.64 12.68 1.64
N ILE A 32 10.82 12.15 1.93
CA ILE A 32 11.02 10.78 2.40
C ILE A 32 10.97 10.77 3.93
N SER A 33 10.18 9.87 4.51
CA SER A 33 9.96 9.80 5.96
C SER A 33 9.82 8.37 6.44
N GLY A 34 10.58 8.00 7.48
CA GLY A 34 10.42 6.73 8.18
C GLY A 34 9.33 6.82 9.26
N ALA A 35 8.53 5.76 9.39
CA ALA A 35 7.61 5.58 10.51
C ALA A 35 8.19 4.63 11.56
N LYS A 36 7.62 4.70 12.77
CA LYS A 36 8.04 3.89 13.92
C LYS A 36 7.87 2.39 13.72
N ASP A 37 7.08 1.98 12.73
CA ASP A 37 6.85 0.58 12.36
C ASP A 37 7.89 0.05 11.35
N GLY A 38 8.88 0.87 10.97
CA GLY A 38 9.89 0.53 9.97
C GLY A 38 9.45 0.76 8.52
N SER A 39 8.23 1.24 8.29
CA SER A 39 7.77 1.60 6.94
C SER A 39 8.36 2.93 6.51
N VAL A 40 8.74 3.04 5.24
CA VAL A 40 9.20 4.30 4.64
C VAL A 40 8.20 4.83 3.64
N TYR A 41 7.87 6.10 3.80
CA TYR A 41 6.87 6.81 3.04
C TYR A 41 7.50 7.97 2.27
N VAL A 42 7.23 8.00 0.97
CA VAL A 42 7.48 9.14 0.09
C VAL A 42 6.18 9.92 -0.01
N THR A 43 6.14 11.12 0.57
CA THR A 43 5.00 12.02 0.47
C THR A 43 5.29 13.07 -0.60
N CYS A 44 4.49 13.12 -1.65
CA CYS A 44 4.74 13.97 -2.81
C CYS A 44 3.70 15.08 -2.91
N HIS A 45 4.15 16.23 -3.41
CA HIS A 45 3.31 17.35 -3.82
C HIS A 45 3.59 17.66 -5.30
N ARG A 46 2.92 16.93 -6.20
CA ARG A 46 3.28 16.88 -7.61
C ARG A 46 2.25 17.52 -8.53
N GLU A 47 2.71 18.33 -9.48
CA GLU A 47 1.86 18.86 -10.54
C GLU A 47 1.71 17.88 -11.72
N ALA A 48 0.46 17.62 -12.13
CA ALA A 48 0.15 16.78 -13.30
C ALA A 48 -1.23 17.14 -13.89
N GLU A 49 -1.61 16.51 -15.02
CA GLU A 49 -2.95 16.64 -15.59
C GLU A 49 -3.98 15.79 -14.82
N SER A 50 -3.54 14.69 -14.20
CA SER A 50 -4.37 13.83 -13.35
C SER A 50 -3.60 13.27 -12.16
N LEU A 51 -4.32 12.87 -11.10
CA LEU A 51 -3.71 12.21 -9.94
C LEU A 51 -3.03 10.89 -10.32
N LEU A 52 -3.64 10.11 -11.22
CA LEU A 52 -3.05 8.86 -11.68
C LEU A 52 -1.75 9.08 -12.45
N GLU A 53 -1.65 10.13 -13.26
CA GLU A 53 -0.41 10.52 -13.93
C GLU A 53 0.67 10.96 -12.93
N ALA A 54 0.30 11.79 -11.93
CA ALA A 54 1.20 12.18 -10.86
C ALA A 54 1.76 10.96 -10.13
N ILE A 55 0.89 10.02 -9.73
CA ILE A 55 1.31 8.76 -9.07
C ILE A 55 2.18 7.93 -10.02
N ALA A 56 1.78 7.73 -11.27
CA ALA A 56 2.51 6.91 -12.22
C ALA A 56 3.93 7.45 -12.48
N SER A 57 4.09 8.77 -12.58
CA SER A 57 5.40 9.40 -12.73
C SER A 57 6.33 9.09 -11.55
N VAL A 58 5.84 9.22 -10.31
CA VAL A 58 6.61 8.86 -9.10
C VAL A 58 6.96 7.37 -9.10
N LEU A 59 6.01 6.49 -9.41
CA LEU A 59 6.25 5.04 -9.46
C LEU A 59 7.32 4.66 -10.49
N ILE A 60 7.39 5.36 -11.63
CA ILE A 60 8.40 5.15 -12.67
C ILE A 60 9.76 5.63 -12.19
N GLN A 61 9.85 6.83 -11.61
CA GLN A 61 11.11 7.38 -11.11
C GLN A 61 11.68 6.58 -9.94
N ILE A 62 10.85 6.07 -9.03
CA ILE A 62 11.33 5.16 -7.97
C ILE A 62 12.05 3.95 -8.57
N ARG A 63 11.55 3.42 -9.71
CA ARG A 63 12.15 2.27 -10.38
C ARG A 63 13.43 2.56 -11.15
N THR A 64 13.76 3.84 -11.39
CA THR A 64 15.04 4.17 -12.03
C THR A 64 16.20 4.07 -11.04
N VAL A 65 15.92 4.13 -9.74
CA VAL A 65 16.92 3.88 -8.69
C VAL A 65 17.00 2.37 -8.44
N PRO A 66 18.19 1.74 -8.54
CA PRO A 66 18.36 0.32 -8.30
C PRO A 66 17.83 -0.12 -6.94
N GLU A 67 17.27 -1.33 -6.87
CA GLU A 67 16.76 -1.95 -5.63
C GLU A 67 15.53 -1.30 -4.97
N PHE A 68 15.01 -0.20 -5.52
CA PHE A 68 13.79 0.44 -5.03
C PHE A 68 12.56 0.09 -5.87
N TRP A 69 11.46 -0.16 -5.17
CA TRP A 69 10.14 -0.22 -5.77
C TRP A 69 9.08 0.19 -4.75
N ALA A 70 7.97 0.71 -5.24
CA ALA A 70 6.82 0.98 -4.41
C ALA A 70 6.13 -0.33 -4.00
N VAL A 71 5.67 -0.40 -2.74
CA VAL A 71 4.88 -1.51 -2.19
C VAL A 71 3.44 -1.11 -1.85
N GLY A 72 3.11 0.18 -1.96
CA GLY A 72 1.75 0.68 -1.84
C GLY A 72 1.62 2.15 -2.21
N VAL A 73 0.38 2.61 -2.43
CA VAL A 73 0.02 4.01 -2.69
C VAL A 73 -1.08 4.45 -1.73
N GLY A 74 -0.99 5.68 -1.24
CA GLY A 74 -1.91 6.28 -0.30
C GLY A 74 -1.50 6.12 1.17
N GLN A 75 -2.47 6.31 2.05
CA GLN A 75 -2.25 6.20 3.49
C GLN A 75 -2.13 4.73 3.88
N GLY A 76 -0.93 4.16 3.81
CA GLY A 76 -0.54 2.88 4.43
C GLY A 76 -1.68 1.87 4.45
N ASP A 77 -1.84 1.17 3.34
CA ASP A 77 -3.07 0.44 3.09
C ASP A 77 -3.16 -0.83 3.96
N GLY A 78 -2.01 -1.38 4.37
CA GLY A 78 -1.91 -2.48 5.32
C GLY A 78 -2.25 -2.04 6.75
N VAL A 79 -3.46 -2.36 7.20
CA VAL A 79 -3.94 -2.05 8.55
C VAL A 79 -4.26 -3.33 9.31
N THR A 80 -3.94 -3.39 10.61
CA THR A 80 -4.58 -4.39 11.46
C THR A 80 -6.07 -4.04 11.61
N LEU A 81 -6.91 -5.00 12.03
CA LEU A 81 -8.30 -4.69 12.37
C LEU A 81 -8.42 -3.66 13.51
N GLY A 82 -7.39 -3.52 14.36
CA GLY A 82 -7.34 -2.48 15.39
C GLY A 82 -7.09 -1.10 14.80
N ASP A 83 -6.17 -1.00 13.85
CA ASP A 83 -5.92 0.24 13.09
C ASP A 83 -7.12 0.64 12.25
N ALA A 84 -7.74 -0.32 11.56
CA ALA A 84 -8.95 -0.10 10.78
C ALA A 84 -10.10 0.44 11.65
N ALA A 85 -10.28 -0.13 12.86
CA ALA A 85 -11.26 0.36 13.83
C ALA A 85 -10.97 1.81 14.27
N ARG A 86 -9.70 2.12 14.56
CA ARG A 86 -9.28 3.49 14.89
C ARG A 86 -9.51 4.47 13.75
N ARG A 87 -9.14 4.10 12.51
CA ARG A 87 -9.38 4.92 11.30
C ARG A 87 -10.87 5.15 11.04
N HIS A 88 -11.70 4.12 11.27
CA HIS A 88 -13.15 4.24 11.15
C HIS A 88 -13.74 5.20 12.21
N GLY A 89 -13.22 5.22 13.44
CA GLY A 89 -13.69 6.05 14.55
C GLY A 89 -15.01 5.57 15.19
N GLY A 90 -15.91 4.96 14.41
CA GLY A 90 -17.19 4.40 14.88
C GLY A 90 -17.26 2.88 15.12
N ARG A 91 -16.18 2.12 14.87
CA ARG A 91 -16.16 0.65 15.00
C ARG A 91 -15.06 0.17 15.92
N THR A 92 -15.25 -1.00 16.52
CA THR A 92 -14.26 -1.65 17.37
C THR A 92 -13.52 -2.75 16.61
N GLN A 93 -12.31 -3.08 17.06
CA GLN A 93 -11.53 -4.21 16.53
C GLN A 93 -12.32 -5.52 16.59
N ALA A 94 -13.04 -5.77 17.70
CA ALA A 94 -13.88 -6.95 17.87
C ALA A 94 -15.02 -6.99 16.84
N SER A 95 -15.65 -5.85 16.54
CA SER A 95 -16.66 -5.77 15.49
C SER A 95 -16.09 -6.12 14.12
N LEU A 96 -14.93 -5.58 13.76
CA LEU A 96 -14.31 -5.88 12.47
C LEU A 96 -13.85 -7.34 12.39
N ARG A 97 -13.37 -7.93 13.50
CA ARG A 97 -13.02 -9.36 13.56
C ARG A 97 -14.24 -10.25 13.29
N GLN A 98 -15.40 -9.94 13.88
CA GLN A 98 -16.63 -10.71 13.63
C GLN A 98 -17.10 -10.64 12.17
N LEU A 99 -16.89 -9.50 11.51
CA LEU A 99 -17.17 -9.35 10.08
C LEU A 99 -16.18 -10.16 9.25
N ALA A 100 -14.88 -10.08 9.58
CA ALA A 100 -13.81 -10.82 8.90
C ALA A 100 -13.97 -12.35 9.00
N THR A 101 -14.38 -12.87 10.16
CA THR A 101 -14.59 -14.31 10.39
C THR A 101 -15.97 -14.80 9.91
N GLY A 102 -16.81 -13.93 9.35
CA GLY A 102 -18.16 -14.27 8.91
C GLY A 102 -19.13 -14.59 10.05
N GLN A 103 -18.77 -14.33 11.31
CA GLN A 103 -19.67 -14.47 12.46
C GLN A 103 -20.81 -13.45 12.42
N ARG A 104 -20.62 -12.33 11.70
CA ARG A 104 -21.63 -11.28 11.54
C ARG A 104 -21.60 -10.66 10.15
N GLY A 105 -22.73 -10.10 9.73
CA GLY A 105 -22.86 -9.31 8.50
C GLY A 105 -23.14 -10.17 7.26
N PRO A 106 -23.18 -9.55 6.07
CA PRO A 106 -23.55 -10.21 4.82
C PRO A 106 -22.47 -11.13 4.23
N GLY A 107 -21.33 -11.29 4.92
CA GLY A 107 -20.16 -12.00 4.40
C GLY A 107 -19.40 -11.22 3.31
N GLY A 108 -18.34 -11.84 2.79
CA GLY A 108 -17.49 -11.23 1.75
C GLY A 108 -16.61 -10.10 2.25
N PHE A 109 -16.30 -10.05 3.55
CA PHE A 109 -15.32 -9.11 4.10
C PHE A 109 -13.95 -9.33 3.43
N PRO A 110 -13.17 -8.26 3.17
CA PRO A 110 -11.86 -8.37 2.52
C PRO A 110 -10.92 -9.34 3.22
N LYS A 111 -10.14 -10.09 2.43
CA LYS A 111 -9.12 -11.00 2.94
C LYS A 111 -7.88 -10.21 3.38
N PRO A 112 -7.11 -10.73 4.35
CA PRO A 112 -5.83 -10.11 4.70
C PRO A 112 -4.87 -10.11 3.50
N LEU A 113 -4.13 -9.01 3.35
CA LEU A 113 -2.98 -8.88 2.45
C LEU A 113 -1.80 -9.73 2.91
N ILE A 114 -1.58 -9.77 4.23
CA ILE A 114 -0.53 -10.57 4.88
C ILE A 114 -1.18 -11.27 6.07
N GLU A 115 -0.95 -12.57 6.17
CA GLU A 115 -1.40 -13.40 7.28
C GLU A 115 -0.18 -14.12 7.86
N ALA A 116 0.16 -13.78 9.11
CA ALA A 116 1.21 -14.41 9.90
C ALA A 116 0.63 -14.85 11.25
N ASP A 117 1.34 -15.73 11.98
CA ASP A 117 0.82 -16.45 13.16
C ASP A 117 0.09 -15.58 14.20
N ASN A 118 0.46 -14.30 14.34
CA ASN A 118 -0.17 -13.37 15.29
C ASN A 118 -0.63 -12.03 14.70
N ILE A 119 -0.45 -11.81 13.39
CA ILE A 119 -0.75 -10.53 12.75
C ILE A 119 -1.41 -10.79 11.39
N SER A 120 -2.59 -10.20 11.21
CA SER A 120 -3.26 -10.12 9.91
C SER A 120 -3.35 -8.65 9.51
N LEU A 121 -2.75 -8.32 8.36
CA LEU A 121 -2.83 -6.99 7.76
C LEU A 121 -3.83 -7.03 6.61
N TYR A 122 -4.73 -6.05 6.57
CA TYR A 122 -5.80 -5.92 5.58
C TYR A 122 -5.61 -4.65 4.77
N SER A 123 -6.18 -4.56 3.57
CA SER A 123 -6.28 -3.30 2.85
C SER A 123 -7.37 -2.41 3.48
N TRP A 124 -7.00 -1.22 3.95
CA TRP A 124 -7.95 -0.22 4.41
C TRP A 124 -8.86 0.25 3.26
N ALA A 125 -8.34 0.40 2.05
CA ALA A 125 -9.15 0.72 0.89
C ALA A 125 -10.27 -0.31 0.69
N GLU A 126 -9.94 -1.60 0.68
CA GLU A 126 -10.94 -2.67 0.54
C GLU A 126 -11.92 -2.72 1.73
N ILE A 127 -11.43 -2.56 2.98
CA ILE A 127 -12.29 -2.54 4.18
C ILE A 127 -13.26 -1.35 4.11
N SER A 128 -12.75 -0.15 3.85
CA SER A 128 -13.57 1.07 3.84
C SER A 128 -14.60 1.05 2.71
N GLU A 129 -14.26 0.52 1.54
CA GLU A 129 -15.19 0.32 0.45
C GLU A 129 -16.27 -0.71 0.79
N TRP A 130 -15.89 -1.85 1.38
CA TRP A 130 -16.84 -2.87 1.80
C TRP A 130 -17.79 -2.34 2.88
N LEU A 131 -17.27 -1.65 3.90
CA LEU A 131 -18.08 -1.07 4.98
C LEU A 131 -19.07 -0.02 4.44
N ARG A 132 -18.63 0.85 3.53
CA ARG A 132 -19.49 1.84 2.89
C ARG A 132 -20.58 1.20 2.03
N THR A 133 -20.21 0.24 1.18
CA THR A 133 -21.14 -0.35 0.20
C THR A 133 -22.07 -1.39 0.78
N LYS A 134 -21.63 -2.18 1.78
CA LYS A 134 -22.40 -3.28 2.36
C LYS A 134 -23.09 -2.93 3.67
N LEU A 135 -22.51 -2.05 4.48
CA LEU A 135 -23.06 -1.66 5.78
C LEU A 135 -23.56 -0.23 5.82
N GLY A 136 -23.29 0.58 4.79
CA GLY A 136 -23.74 1.97 4.73
C GLY A 136 -22.99 2.90 5.69
N ASP A 137 -21.78 2.51 6.11
CA ASP A 137 -20.98 3.33 7.02
C ASP A 137 -20.53 4.63 6.34
N ASP A 138 -20.62 5.76 7.04
CA ASP A 138 -20.19 7.08 6.57
C ASP A 138 -18.66 7.22 6.67
N ILE A 139 -17.98 6.61 5.71
CA ILE A 139 -16.52 6.67 5.57
C ILE A 139 -16.21 7.49 4.32
N PRO A 140 -15.43 8.59 4.42
CA PRO A 140 -15.04 9.38 3.27
C PRO A 140 -14.50 8.49 2.14
N PRO A 141 -14.96 8.68 0.90
CA PRO A 141 -14.48 7.88 -0.22
C PRO A 141 -12.98 8.13 -0.41
N VAL A 142 -12.22 7.05 -0.51
CA VAL A 142 -10.83 7.12 -0.98
C VAL A 142 -10.88 7.51 -2.46
N ASN A 143 -9.98 8.40 -2.88
CA ASN A 143 -9.91 8.79 -4.29
C ASN A 143 -9.67 7.53 -5.16
N ARG A 144 -10.52 7.32 -6.17
CA ARG A 144 -10.50 6.13 -7.01
C ARG A 144 -9.14 5.89 -7.68
N ASP A 145 -8.44 6.96 -8.04
CA ASP A 145 -7.13 6.88 -8.68
C ASP A 145 -6.08 6.30 -7.71
N ILE A 146 -6.18 6.60 -6.41
CA ILE A 146 -5.34 5.99 -5.37
C ILE A 146 -5.62 4.50 -5.28
N VAL A 147 -6.90 4.10 -5.27
CA VAL A 147 -7.29 2.68 -5.18
C VAL A 147 -6.78 1.89 -6.38
N ILE A 148 -6.92 2.44 -7.59
CA ILE A 148 -6.44 1.80 -8.83
C ILE A 148 -4.92 1.67 -8.81
N ALA A 149 -4.21 2.75 -8.45
CA ALA A 149 -2.75 2.74 -8.42
C ALA A 149 -2.21 1.77 -7.36
N ASP A 150 -2.79 1.76 -6.17
CA ASP A 150 -2.39 0.85 -5.09
C ASP A 150 -2.65 -0.62 -5.46
N ALA A 151 -3.80 -0.93 -6.07
CA ALA A 151 -4.10 -2.27 -6.57
C ALA A 151 -3.08 -2.73 -7.63
N ALA A 152 -2.68 -1.83 -8.54
CA ALA A 152 -1.66 -2.12 -9.55
C ALA A 152 -0.28 -2.39 -8.91
N VAL A 153 0.10 -1.62 -7.89
CA VAL A 153 1.35 -1.83 -7.14
C VAL A 153 1.34 -3.18 -6.42
N LYS A 154 0.26 -3.49 -5.70
CA LYS A 154 0.11 -4.78 -5.00
C LYS A 154 0.16 -5.98 -5.95
N LEU A 155 -0.47 -5.88 -7.12
CA LEU A 155 -0.40 -6.92 -8.13
C LEU A 155 1.04 -7.12 -8.62
N ALA A 156 1.77 -6.04 -8.86
CA ALA A 156 3.17 -6.09 -9.25
C ALA A 156 4.06 -6.73 -8.16
N CYS A 157 3.82 -6.42 -6.88
CA CYS A 157 4.53 -7.05 -5.76
C CYS A 157 4.31 -8.57 -5.71
N ARG A 158 3.05 -9.03 -5.81
CA ARG A 158 2.74 -10.47 -5.84
C ARG A 158 3.38 -11.19 -7.02
N ALA A 159 3.38 -10.57 -8.20
CA ALA A 159 4.04 -11.11 -9.37
C ALA A 159 5.57 -11.25 -9.15
N ARG A 160 6.19 -10.25 -8.50
CA ARG A 160 7.62 -10.25 -8.15
C ARG A 160 7.95 -11.36 -7.15
N GLU A 161 7.15 -11.52 -6.10
CA GLU A 161 7.31 -12.60 -5.10
C GLU A 161 7.22 -13.98 -5.77
N THR A 162 6.23 -14.18 -6.64
CA THR A 162 6.06 -15.44 -7.38
C THR A 162 7.27 -15.74 -8.26
N HIS A 163 7.77 -14.73 -8.98
CA HIS A 163 8.95 -14.88 -9.83
C HIS A 163 10.22 -15.18 -9.01
N GLN A 164 10.41 -14.51 -7.87
CA GLN A 164 11.54 -14.77 -6.98
C GLN A 164 11.49 -16.20 -6.42
N GLN A 165 10.33 -16.67 -5.98
CA GLN A 165 10.17 -18.04 -5.48
C GLN A 165 10.47 -19.09 -6.55
N ALA A 166 9.98 -18.90 -7.78
CA ALA A 166 10.28 -19.79 -8.90
C ALA A 166 11.78 -19.82 -9.23
N GLN A 167 12.44 -18.66 -9.23
CA GLN A 167 13.87 -18.55 -9.49
C GLN A 167 14.71 -19.21 -8.39
N VAL A 168 14.35 -19.03 -7.12
CA VAL A 168 15.02 -19.69 -5.98
C VAL A 168 14.84 -21.21 -6.07
N GLY A 169 13.62 -21.69 -6.33
CA GLY A 169 13.37 -23.13 -6.52
C GLY A 169 14.22 -23.73 -7.65
N HIS A 170 14.34 -23.03 -8.77
CA HIS A 170 15.16 -23.47 -9.89
C HIS A 170 16.67 -23.55 -9.56
N ILE A 171 17.20 -22.61 -8.78
CA ILE A 171 18.60 -22.65 -8.32
C ILE A 171 18.82 -23.86 -7.38
N TYR A 172 17.87 -24.15 -6.49
CA TYR A 172 17.93 -25.30 -5.59
C TYR A 172 17.89 -26.64 -6.35
N GLU A 173 17.13 -26.73 -7.45
CA GLU A 173 17.10 -27.91 -8.31
C GLU A 173 18.39 -28.13 -9.12
N ILE A 174 19.13 -27.07 -9.44
CA ILE A 174 20.43 -27.16 -10.14
C ILE A 174 21.57 -27.48 -9.17
N ALA A 175 21.46 -27.03 -7.91
CA ALA A 175 22.50 -27.18 -6.90
C ALA A 175 22.45 -28.51 -6.12
N CYS A 176 21.35 -29.28 -6.22
CA CYS A 176 21.19 -30.62 -5.64
C CYS A 176 21.43 -31.72 -6.68
#